data_AF-A0A9D9NAF6-F1
#
_entry.id   AF-A0A9D9NAF6-F1
#
_cell.length_a   1.000
_cell.length_b   1.000
_cell.length_c   1.000
_cell.angle_alpha   90.00
_cell.angle_beta   90.00
_cell.angle_gamma   90.00
#
_symmetry.space_group_name_H-M   'P 1'
#
loop_
_entity.id
_entity.type
_entity.pdbx_description
1 polymer ?
#
loop_
_entity_poly.entity_id
_entity_poly.type
_entity_poly.pdbx_seq_one_letter_code
_entity_poly.pdbx_strand_id
1 'polypeptide(L)'
;MKRPAKSVMTGITALILLLTGFQVALLLARNIFSEADDGGRREESVSRSVPHAKDYGGSPVPAEDSAYRANVSPEDFKPIPINLNRADSVALLDLPGVGPYYASRIIRYRERLGSYAVKEQLLEIRGIDYEKYCRMAPEIEILEEDIHAPDIWSLPADSISSHPYLDAYSARAIVVFRENHPETSWKIDSLLKAGVISERSAAGLKLYFD
;
A
#
# COMPACT_ATOMS: atom_id res chain seq x y z
N MET A 1 53.84 -32.38 -14.08
CA MET A 1 52.72 -33.06 -14.77
C MET A 1 51.42 -32.31 -14.45
N LYS A 2 50.85 -31.59 -15.43
CA LYS A 2 49.60 -30.80 -15.32
C LYS A 2 48.50 -31.55 -16.11
N ARG A 3 47.38 -31.89 -15.47
CA ARG A 3 46.21 -32.53 -16.10
C ARG A 3 45.37 -31.47 -16.85
N PRO A 4 44.73 -31.78 -17.99
CA PRO A 4 44.02 -30.77 -18.79
C PRO A 4 42.59 -30.54 -18.28
N ALA A 5 42.28 -29.28 -17.98
CA ALA A 5 40.94 -28.77 -17.65
C ALA A 5 40.16 -28.43 -18.94
N LYS A 6 39.58 -29.41 -19.62
CA LYS A 6 38.73 -29.17 -20.81
C LYS A 6 37.36 -29.84 -20.82
N SER A 7 37.00 -30.60 -19.78
CA SER A 7 35.72 -31.34 -19.78
C SER A 7 34.56 -30.66 -19.04
N VAL A 8 34.82 -29.63 -18.22
CA VAL A 8 33.79 -28.99 -17.39
C VAL A 8 33.08 -27.84 -18.12
N MET A 9 33.77 -27.18 -19.05
CA MET A 9 33.25 -25.98 -19.71
C MET A 9 32.21 -26.29 -20.80
N THR A 10 32.30 -27.45 -21.45
CA THR A 10 31.34 -27.88 -22.47
C THR A 10 29.98 -28.30 -21.90
N GLY A 11 29.93 -28.80 -20.67
CA GLY A 11 28.67 -29.15 -20.00
C GLY A 11 27.85 -27.91 -19.60
N ILE A 12 28.52 -26.86 -19.15
CA ILE A 12 27.86 -25.60 -18.75
C ILE A 12 27.28 -24.88 -19.97
N THR A 13 27.98 -24.88 -21.10
CA THR A 13 27.47 -24.27 -22.35
C THR A 13 26.24 -24.99 -22.90
N ALA A 14 26.14 -26.33 -22.74
CA ALA A 14 24.97 -27.09 -23.17
C ALA A 14 23.73 -26.81 -22.28
N LEU A 15 23.93 -26.60 -20.98
CA LEU A 15 22.84 -26.29 -20.03
C LEU A 15 22.28 -24.87 -20.25
N ILE A 16 23.14 -23.90 -20.56
CA ILE A 16 22.72 -22.52 -20.84
C ILE A 16 21.87 -22.46 -22.12
N LEU A 17 22.25 -23.19 -23.18
CA LEU A 17 21.46 -23.23 -24.42
C LEU A 17 20.08 -23.89 -24.24
N LEU A 18 19.96 -24.90 -23.38
CA LEU A 18 18.67 -25.52 -23.03
C LEU A 18 17.76 -24.57 -22.24
N LEU A 19 18.32 -23.81 -21.29
CA LEU A 19 17.56 -22.84 -20.50
C LEU A 19 17.10 -21.64 -21.33
N THR A 20 17.94 -21.13 -22.23
CA THR A 20 17.54 -20.03 -23.13
C THR A 20 16.51 -20.49 -24.16
N GLY A 21 16.63 -21.70 -24.69
CA GLY A 21 15.65 -22.26 -25.64
C GLY A 21 14.26 -22.45 -25.02
N PHE A 22 14.19 -22.90 -23.76
CA PHE A 22 12.93 -23.10 -23.05
C PHE A 22 12.21 -21.77 -22.74
N GLN A 23 12.96 -20.71 -22.40
CA GLN A 23 12.39 -19.38 -22.17
C GLN A 23 11.78 -18.76 -23.44
N VAL A 24 12.41 -18.95 -24.61
CA VAL A 24 11.87 -18.49 -25.89
C VAL A 24 10.61 -19.25 -26.29
N ALA A 25 10.54 -20.56 -26.01
CA ALA A 25 9.34 -21.36 -26.27
C ALA A 25 8.14 -20.95 -25.39
N LEU A 26 8.37 -20.58 -24.13
CA LEU A 26 7.33 -20.05 -23.23
C LEU A 26 6.82 -18.66 -23.65
N LEU A 27 7.69 -17.82 -24.21
CA LEU A 27 7.30 -16.51 -24.75
C LEU A 27 6.43 -16.64 -26.01
N LEU A 28 6.73 -17.61 -26.89
CA LEU A 28 5.92 -17.85 -28.09
C LEU A 28 4.57 -18.51 -27.75
N ALA A 29 4.51 -19.38 -26.73
CA ALA A 29 3.26 -20.00 -26.29
C ALA A 29 2.25 -19.00 -25.69
N ARG A 30 2.73 -17.89 -25.09
CA ARG A 30 1.86 -16.79 -24.61
C ARG A 30 1.26 -15.92 -25.71
N ASN A 31 1.77 -16.02 -26.94
CA ASN A 31 1.32 -15.19 -28.06
C ASN A 31 0.40 -15.91 -29.05
N ILE A 32 0.16 -17.22 -28.89
CA ILE A 32 -0.61 -18.04 -29.85
C ILE A 32 -1.98 -18.45 -29.30
N PHE A 33 -2.22 -18.37 -27.97
CA PHE A 33 -3.51 -18.74 -27.36
C PHE A 33 -4.26 -17.52 -26.80
N SER A 34 -4.73 -16.67 -27.72
CA SER A 34 -5.71 -15.60 -27.45
C SER A 34 -6.74 -15.50 -28.59
N GLU A 35 -7.18 -16.65 -29.12
CA GLU A 35 -8.35 -16.72 -29.99
C GLU A 35 -9.12 -18.02 -29.72
N ALA A 36 -10.03 -17.97 -28.75
CA ALA A 36 -11.18 -18.87 -28.63
C ALA A 36 -12.13 -18.39 -27.51
N ASP A 37 -12.95 -17.38 -27.79
CA ASP A 37 -14.34 -17.36 -27.33
C ASP A 37 -15.17 -16.44 -28.25
N ASP A 38 -15.76 -17.03 -29.29
CA ASP A 38 -16.79 -16.40 -30.13
C ASP A 38 -18.16 -16.75 -29.52
N GLY A 39 -18.72 -15.77 -28.81
CA GLY A 39 -20.04 -15.84 -28.19
C GLY A 39 -20.80 -14.55 -28.41
N GLY A 40 -21.28 -14.34 -29.63
CA GLY A 40 -22.05 -13.17 -30.01
C GLY A 40 -23.25 -12.89 -29.08
N ARG A 41 -23.32 -11.64 -28.59
CA ARG A 41 -24.56 -11.00 -28.15
C ARG A 41 -24.55 -9.55 -28.63
N ARG A 42 -25.51 -9.23 -29.50
CA ARG A 42 -25.82 -7.87 -29.96
C ARG A 42 -26.07 -6.98 -28.74
N GLU A 43 -25.37 -5.86 -28.63
CA GLU A 43 -25.82 -4.74 -27.82
C GLU A 43 -26.34 -3.62 -28.73
N GLU A 44 -27.61 -3.37 -28.52
CA GLU A 44 -28.43 -2.32 -29.07
C GLU A 44 -27.97 -0.97 -28.51
N SER A 45 -27.73 -0.01 -29.40
CA SER A 45 -27.36 1.36 -29.06
C SER A 45 -28.46 2.04 -28.25
N VAL A 46 -28.28 2.13 -26.93
CA VAL A 46 -29.10 2.99 -26.07
C VAL A 46 -28.24 4.15 -25.58
N SER A 47 -28.37 5.27 -26.29
CA SER A 47 -27.97 6.59 -25.83
C SER A 47 -28.68 6.91 -24.51
N ARG A 48 -27.96 6.88 -23.38
CA ARG A 48 -28.48 7.41 -22.12
C ARG A 48 -27.37 8.00 -21.24
N SER A 49 -27.21 9.32 -21.38
CA SER A 49 -26.76 10.31 -20.39
C SER A 49 -25.85 9.82 -19.25
N VAL A 50 -24.58 10.25 -19.32
CA VAL A 50 -23.61 10.27 -18.23
C VAL A 50 -24.21 10.94 -16.98
N PRO A 51 -24.19 10.32 -15.78
CA PRO A 51 -24.49 11.03 -14.55
C PRO A 51 -23.31 11.96 -14.22
N HIS A 52 -23.65 13.25 -14.19
CA HIS A 52 -22.92 14.39 -13.67
C HIS A 52 -21.89 14.06 -12.57
N ALA A 53 -20.60 14.31 -12.87
CA ALA A 53 -19.51 14.25 -11.91
C ALA A 53 -19.75 15.25 -10.76
N LYS A 54 -19.77 14.74 -9.52
CA LYS A 54 -19.76 15.58 -8.32
C LYS A 54 -18.31 15.85 -7.92
N ASP A 55 -17.89 17.07 -8.20
CA ASP A 55 -17.08 17.95 -7.34
C ASP A 55 -16.07 17.26 -6.40
N TYR A 56 -14.94 16.81 -6.96
CA TYR A 56 -13.71 16.62 -6.19
C TYR A 56 -13.05 17.99 -6.07
N GLY A 57 -13.00 18.53 -4.84
CA GLY A 57 -12.50 19.86 -4.50
C GLY A 57 -10.99 20.05 -4.70
N GLY A 58 -10.55 20.02 -5.95
CA GLY A 58 -9.28 20.58 -6.42
C GLY A 58 -9.58 21.75 -7.37
N SER A 59 -8.79 22.82 -7.29
CA SER A 59 -8.93 24.03 -8.11
C SER A 59 -9.21 23.73 -9.60
N PRO A 60 -10.06 24.54 -10.26
CA PRO A 60 -10.53 24.26 -11.61
C PRO A 60 -9.36 24.17 -12.58
N VAL A 61 -9.20 23.01 -13.22
CA VAL A 61 -8.47 22.88 -14.48
C VAL A 61 -9.12 23.89 -15.45
N PRO A 62 -8.36 24.83 -16.06
CA PRO A 62 -8.94 25.81 -16.97
C PRO A 62 -9.69 25.10 -18.10
N ALA A 63 -11.01 25.24 -18.08
CA ALA A 63 -11.91 24.57 -19.00
C ALA A 63 -12.01 25.33 -20.31
N GLU A 64 -10.90 25.51 -21.04
CA GLU A 64 -10.92 26.07 -22.40
C GLU A 64 -9.53 26.04 -23.05
N ASP A 65 -9.08 24.85 -23.45
CA ASP A 65 -8.30 24.77 -24.68
C ASP A 65 -8.51 23.40 -25.36
N SER A 66 -9.40 23.37 -26.35
CA SER A 66 -9.75 22.17 -27.12
C SER A 66 -8.53 21.59 -27.88
N ALA A 67 -7.47 22.39 -28.03
CA ALA A 67 -6.22 22.01 -28.66
C ALA A 67 -5.31 21.10 -27.79
N TYR A 68 -5.47 21.08 -26.46
CA TYR A 68 -4.61 20.24 -25.60
C TYR A 68 -4.94 18.75 -25.70
N ARG A 69 -6.21 18.39 -25.91
CA ARG A 69 -6.66 16.99 -25.99
C ARG A 69 -6.24 16.25 -27.26
N ALA A 70 -5.74 16.95 -28.29
CA ALA A 70 -5.42 16.35 -29.58
C ALA A 70 -3.99 15.77 -29.67
N ASN A 71 -3.09 16.10 -28.73
CA ASN A 71 -1.66 15.77 -28.82
C ASN A 71 -1.10 14.98 -27.62
N VAL A 72 -1.93 14.56 -26.66
CA VAL A 72 -1.47 13.74 -25.54
C VAL A 72 -1.62 12.27 -25.93
N SER A 73 -0.49 11.59 -26.17
CA SER A 73 -0.47 10.14 -26.33
C SER A 73 -1.01 9.50 -25.05
N PRO A 74 -1.87 8.46 -25.12
CA PRO A 74 -2.32 7.73 -23.93
C PRO A 74 -1.17 7.21 -23.05
N GLU A 75 0.04 7.13 -23.61
CA GLU A 75 1.26 6.66 -22.97
C GLU A 75 1.85 7.67 -21.96
N ASP A 76 1.45 8.95 -21.99
CA ASP A 76 1.99 10.00 -21.12
C ASP A 76 1.15 10.24 -19.85
N PHE A 77 -0.02 9.61 -19.72
CA PHE A 77 -0.88 9.78 -18.54
C PHE A 77 -0.45 8.84 -17.42
N LYS A 78 0.52 9.27 -16.60
CA LYS A 78 0.80 8.59 -15.34
C LYS A 78 -0.36 8.85 -14.37
N PRO A 79 -1.06 7.82 -13.85
CA PRO A 79 -2.10 8.03 -12.85
C PRO A 79 -1.51 8.74 -11.62
N ILE A 80 -2.28 9.68 -11.08
CA ILE A 80 -1.93 10.38 -9.85
C ILE A 80 -2.01 9.35 -8.71
N PRO A 81 -0.95 9.16 -7.91
CA PRO A 81 -0.98 8.23 -6.79
C PRO A 81 -2.11 8.55 -5.81
N ILE A 82 -2.67 7.52 -5.18
CA ILE A 82 -3.72 7.66 -4.19
C ILE A 82 -3.09 7.94 -2.84
N ASN A 83 -3.36 9.13 -2.29
CA ASN A 83 -2.98 9.46 -0.92
C ASN A 83 -3.74 8.57 0.08
N LEU A 84 -3.01 7.67 0.74
CA LEU A 84 -3.57 6.68 1.65
C LEU A 84 -4.30 7.30 2.85
N ASN A 85 -3.87 8.48 3.28
CA ASN A 85 -4.41 9.17 4.45
C ASN A 85 -5.67 9.99 4.14
N ARG A 86 -5.92 10.30 2.87
CA ARG A 86 -7.10 11.06 2.41
C ARG A 86 -8.10 10.28 1.57
N ALA A 87 -7.69 9.14 1.01
CA ALA A 87 -8.55 8.34 0.14
C ALA A 87 -9.87 7.94 0.84
N ASP A 88 -10.98 8.10 0.13
CA ASP A 88 -12.26 7.55 0.52
C ASP A 88 -12.40 6.09 0.07
N SER A 89 -13.54 5.47 0.36
CA SER A 89 -13.78 4.08 0.00
C SER A 89 -13.83 3.86 -1.51
N VAL A 90 -14.17 4.87 -2.31
CA VAL A 90 -14.29 4.76 -3.77
C VAL A 90 -12.90 4.83 -4.41
N ALA A 91 -12.07 5.80 -4.02
CA ALA A 91 -10.70 5.93 -4.50
C ALA A 91 -9.87 4.68 -4.19
N LEU A 92 -10.07 4.05 -3.04
CA LEU A 92 -9.35 2.81 -2.69
C LEU A 92 -9.71 1.62 -3.59
N LEU A 93 -10.83 1.64 -4.32
CA LEU A 93 -11.20 0.56 -5.24
C LEU A 93 -10.34 0.53 -6.51
N ASP A 94 -9.68 1.65 -6.83
CA ASP A 94 -8.78 1.74 -7.97
C ASP A 94 -7.44 1.04 -7.70
N LEU A 95 -7.16 0.69 -6.44
CA LEU A 95 -5.95 -0.03 -6.07
C LEU A 95 -6.02 -1.52 -6.48
N PRO A 96 -4.97 -2.05 -7.14
CA PRO A 96 -4.91 -3.46 -7.54
C PRO A 96 -5.14 -4.43 -6.37
N GLY A 97 -6.16 -5.26 -6.50
CA GLY A 97 -6.49 -6.28 -5.49
C GLY A 97 -7.22 -5.76 -4.24
N VAL A 98 -7.67 -4.50 -4.26
CA VAL A 98 -8.48 -3.86 -3.20
C VAL A 98 -9.95 -3.80 -3.65
N GLY A 99 -10.76 -4.70 -3.09
CA GLY A 99 -12.23 -4.60 -3.19
C GLY A 99 -12.84 -3.89 -1.99
N PRO A 100 -14.19 -3.74 -1.94
CA PRO A 100 -14.90 -3.07 -0.85
C PRO A 100 -14.53 -3.57 0.56
N TYR A 101 -14.24 -4.87 0.68
CA TYR A 101 -13.77 -5.48 1.93
C TYR A 101 -12.45 -4.88 2.41
N TYR A 102 -11.45 -4.79 1.53
CA TYR A 102 -10.13 -4.26 1.88
C TYR A 102 -10.16 -2.74 2.04
N ALA A 103 -10.91 -2.02 1.21
CA ALA A 103 -11.10 -0.58 1.37
C ALA A 103 -11.64 -0.24 2.77
N SER A 104 -12.66 -0.96 3.26
CA SER A 104 -13.18 -0.77 4.61
C SER A 104 -12.14 -1.09 5.71
N ARG A 105 -11.31 -2.12 5.50
CA ARG A 105 -10.24 -2.48 6.45
C ARG A 105 -9.14 -1.43 6.50
N ILE A 106 -8.72 -0.91 5.35
CA ILE A 106 -7.71 0.14 5.23
C ILE A 106 -8.17 1.39 5.96
N ILE A 107 -9.43 1.81 5.76
CA ILE A 107 -10.01 2.97 6.45
C ILE A 107 -10.09 2.75 7.96
N ARG A 108 -10.64 1.60 8.41
CA ARG A 108 -10.72 1.29 9.85
C ARG A 108 -9.35 1.22 10.52
N TYR A 109 -8.34 0.74 9.80
CA TYR A 109 -6.98 0.68 10.33
C TYR A 109 -6.37 2.08 10.40
N ARG A 110 -6.57 2.91 9.37
CA ARG A 110 -6.22 4.34 9.36
C ARG A 110 -6.80 5.08 10.56
N GLU A 111 -8.10 4.93 10.80
CA GLU A 111 -8.80 5.58 11.93
C GLU A 111 -8.21 5.21 13.30
N ARG A 112 -7.75 3.97 13.46
CA ARG A 112 -7.13 3.50 14.70
C ARG A 112 -5.69 3.97 14.87
N LEU A 113 -4.94 4.07 13.77
CA LEU A 113 -3.60 4.65 13.75
C LEU A 113 -3.61 6.17 13.89
N GLY A 114 -4.70 6.82 13.49
CA GLY A 114 -4.75 8.25 13.13
C GLY A 114 -4.46 8.42 11.63
N SER A 115 -3.28 8.02 11.21
CA SER A 115 -2.84 8.02 9.82
C SER A 115 -1.82 6.91 9.58
N TYR A 116 -1.59 6.54 8.33
CA TYR A 116 -0.41 5.75 7.96
C TYR A 116 0.81 6.65 7.90
N ALA A 117 1.88 6.26 8.59
CA ALA A 117 3.20 6.89 8.47
C ALA A 117 4.01 6.27 7.33
N VAL A 118 3.84 4.96 7.09
CA VAL A 118 4.54 4.21 6.03
C VAL A 118 3.60 3.23 5.34
N LYS A 119 3.85 2.91 4.06
CA LYS A 119 2.96 2.05 3.27
C LYS A 119 2.94 0.62 3.80
N GLU A 120 4.04 0.17 4.39
CA GLU A 120 4.27 -1.18 4.91
C GLU A 120 3.29 -1.56 6.03
N GLN A 121 2.71 -0.57 6.72
CA GLN A 121 1.63 -0.80 7.69
C GLN A 121 0.39 -1.46 7.06
N LEU A 122 0.22 -1.41 5.73
CA LEU A 122 -0.82 -2.18 5.03
C LEU A 122 -0.64 -3.69 5.19
N LEU A 123 0.60 -4.18 5.36
CA LEU A 123 0.89 -5.61 5.61
C LEU A 123 0.42 -6.08 7.00
N GLU A 124 0.08 -5.15 7.89
CA GLU A 124 -0.48 -5.45 9.20
C GLU A 124 -1.98 -5.76 9.13
N ILE A 125 -2.63 -5.42 8.01
CA ILE A 125 -4.03 -5.73 7.74
C ILE A 125 -4.15 -7.19 7.30
N ARG A 126 -4.89 -7.98 8.09
CA ARG A 126 -5.17 -9.39 7.78
C ARG A 126 -5.73 -9.55 6.36
N GLY A 127 -5.03 -10.32 5.54
CA GLY A 127 -5.40 -10.64 4.15
C GLY A 127 -4.73 -9.76 3.09
N ILE A 128 -3.96 -8.74 3.49
CA ILE A 128 -3.01 -8.07 2.61
C ILE A 128 -1.67 -8.79 2.77
N ASP A 129 -1.37 -9.68 1.82
CA ASP A 129 -0.07 -10.35 1.74
C ASP A 129 0.93 -9.50 0.94
N TYR A 130 2.17 -9.97 0.90
CA TYR A 130 3.26 -9.29 0.21
C TYR A 130 2.99 -9.13 -1.29
N GLU A 131 2.39 -10.13 -1.95
CA GLU A 131 2.07 -10.07 -3.38
C GLU A 131 1.06 -8.96 -3.67
N LYS A 132 -0.01 -8.89 -2.88
CA LYS A 132 -1.02 -7.84 -3.02
C LYS A 132 -0.44 -6.46 -2.70
N TYR A 133 0.34 -6.36 -1.63
CA TYR A 133 1.04 -5.12 -1.28
C TYR A 133 1.93 -4.63 -2.43
N CYS A 134 2.74 -5.50 -3.02
CA CYS A 134 3.63 -5.12 -4.13
C CYS A 134 2.88 -4.57 -5.35
N ARG A 135 1.64 -5.03 -5.59
CA ARG A 135 0.81 -4.53 -6.69
C ARG A 135 0.16 -3.18 -6.39
N MET A 136 -0.22 -2.90 -5.15
CA MET A 136 -0.88 -1.64 -4.79
C MET A 136 0.08 -0.53 -4.36
N ALA A 137 1.22 -0.86 -3.75
CA ALA A 137 2.15 0.12 -3.19
C ALA A 137 2.69 1.16 -4.18
N PRO A 138 2.90 0.84 -5.48
CA PRO A 138 3.28 1.84 -6.49
C PRO A 138 2.23 2.91 -6.76
N GLU A 139 0.95 2.56 -6.59
CA GLU A 139 -0.20 3.44 -6.83
C GLU A 139 -0.59 4.27 -5.61
N ILE A 140 0.15 4.13 -4.51
CA ILE A 140 -0.13 4.79 -3.23
C ILE A 140 0.90 5.88 -2.96
N GLU A 141 0.50 6.95 -2.31
CA GLU A 141 1.40 7.91 -1.68
C GLU A 141 0.99 8.18 -0.22
N ILE A 142 1.95 8.68 0.55
CA ILE A 142 1.72 9.22 1.89
C ILE A 142 2.36 10.60 1.88
N LEU A 143 1.55 11.63 2.13
CA LEU A 143 2.01 13.00 2.26
C LEU A 143 2.31 13.29 3.73
N GLU A 144 3.45 13.91 4.00
CA GLU A 144 3.97 14.14 5.35
C GLU A 144 3.01 15.02 6.17
N GLU A 145 2.36 16.01 5.53
CA GLU A 145 1.38 16.89 6.15
C GLU A 145 0.11 16.18 6.64
N ASP A 146 -0.16 14.97 6.16
CA ASP A 146 -1.31 14.17 6.58
C ASP A 146 -0.95 13.14 7.66
N ILE A 147 0.33 13.03 8.02
CA ILE A 147 0.80 12.12 9.07
C ILE A 147 0.49 12.72 10.43
N HIS A 148 -0.34 12.03 11.19
CA HIS A 148 -0.68 12.31 12.58
C HIS A 148 -1.05 11.03 13.32
N ALA A 149 -0.85 11.03 14.64
CA ALA A 149 -1.27 9.96 15.53
C ALA A 149 -2.10 10.53 16.70
N PRO A 150 -2.98 9.71 17.30
CA PRO A 150 -3.62 10.07 18.56
C PRO A 150 -2.57 10.35 19.63
N ASP A 151 -2.73 11.45 20.38
CA ASP A 151 -1.81 11.80 21.46
C ASP A 151 -1.95 10.83 22.64
N ILE A 152 -1.08 9.82 22.68
CA ILE A 152 -1.07 8.80 23.74
C ILE A 152 -0.71 9.36 25.12
N TRP A 153 -0.14 10.57 25.18
CA TRP A 153 0.30 11.17 26.44
C TRP A 153 -0.83 11.89 27.17
N SER A 154 -1.87 12.35 26.48
CA SER A 154 -3.03 13.02 27.08
C SER A 154 -4.30 12.18 27.10
N LEU A 155 -4.47 11.23 26.18
CA LEU A 155 -5.69 10.44 26.06
C LEU A 155 -5.97 9.52 27.28
N PRO A 156 -7.24 9.15 27.54
CA PRO A 156 -7.57 8.14 28.53
C PRO A 156 -7.19 6.73 28.04
N ALA A 157 -7.01 5.79 28.98
CA ALA A 157 -6.57 4.43 28.68
C ALA A 157 -7.45 3.72 27.62
N ASP A 158 -8.77 3.90 27.67
CA ASP A 158 -9.69 3.27 26.72
C ASP A 158 -9.43 3.75 25.27
N SER A 159 -9.19 5.06 25.09
CA SER A 159 -8.82 5.64 23.79
C SER A 159 -7.45 5.14 23.33
N ILE A 160 -6.46 5.10 24.22
CA ILE A 160 -5.12 4.59 23.91
C ILE A 160 -5.19 3.12 23.44
N SER A 161 -6.00 2.30 24.10
CA SER A 161 -6.15 0.86 23.78
C SER A 161 -6.80 0.59 22.41
N SER A 162 -7.38 1.60 21.77
CA SER A 162 -7.90 1.48 20.40
C SER A 162 -6.78 1.42 19.36
N HIS A 163 -5.60 1.96 19.70
CA HIS A 163 -4.45 2.02 18.82
C HIS A 163 -3.91 0.62 18.47
N PRO A 164 -3.55 0.31 17.21
CA PRO A 164 -3.15 -1.05 16.81
C PRO A 164 -1.93 -1.62 17.54
N TYR A 165 -1.06 -0.75 18.04
CA TYR A 165 0.17 -1.14 18.75
C TYR A 165 0.02 -1.22 20.27
N LEU A 166 -1.15 -0.88 20.82
CA LEU A 166 -1.37 -0.78 22.25
C LEU A 166 -2.58 -1.63 22.65
N ASP A 167 -2.36 -2.59 23.54
CA ASP A 167 -3.45 -3.33 24.15
C ASP A 167 -3.95 -2.60 25.41
N ALA A 168 -5.04 -3.12 25.99
CA ALA A 168 -5.66 -2.54 27.18
C ALA A 168 -4.71 -2.54 28.40
N TYR A 169 -3.75 -3.46 28.47
CA TYR A 169 -2.77 -3.50 29.55
C TYR A 169 -1.76 -2.36 29.40
N SER A 170 -1.12 -2.29 28.25
CA SER A 170 -0.15 -1.26 27.87
C SER A 170 -0.77 0.13 28.01
N ALA A 171 -2.02 0.31 27.59
CA ALA A 171 -2.74 1.57 27.72
C ALA A 171 -2.88 2.04 29.18
N ARG A 172 -3.29 1.15 30.10
CA ARG A 172 -3.35 1.47 31.53
C ARG A 172 -1.95 1.74 32.10
N ALA A 173 -0.97 0.95 31.70
CA ALA A 173 0.41 1.11 32.14
C ALA A 173 1.02 2.44 31.65
N ILE A 174 0.66 2.93 30.46
CA ILE A 174 1.04 4.27 29.98
C ILE A 174 0.46 5.37 30.87
N VAL A 175 -0.82 5.26 31.26
CA VAL A 175 -1.44 6.23 32.17
C VAL A 175 -0.72 6.26 33.53
N VAL A 176 -0.43 5.09 34.09
CA VAL A 176 0.35 5.01 35.34
C VAL A 176 1.76 5.56 35.15
N PHE A 177 2.40 5.26 34.01
CA PHE A 177 3.74 5.75 33.71
C PHE A 177 3.79 7.28 33.69
N ARG A 178 2.87 7.94 32.97
CA ARG A 178 2.84 9.40 32.86
C ARG A 178 2.52 10.12 34.17
N GLU A 179 1.72 9.51 35.04
CA GLU A 179 1.38 10.07 36.37
C GLU A 179 2.55 10.02 37.36
N ASN A 180 3.47 9.06 37.17
CA ASN A 180 4.56 8.80 38.11
C ASN A 180 5.94 9.27 37.58
N HIS A 181 6.00 9.84 36.38
CA HIS A 181 7.25 10.32 35.78
C HIS A 181 7.07 11.71 35.16
N PRO A 182 8.10 12.58 35.22
CA PRO A 182 8.02 13.92 34.64
C PRO A 182 7.85 13.85 33.12
N GLU A 183 7.19 14.87 32.53
CA GLU A 183 6.94 14.96 31.08
C GLU A 183 8.21 14.81 30.22
N THR A 184 9.37 15.24 30.73
CA THR A 184 10.68 15.07 30.08
C THR A 184 11.06 13.61 29.79
N SER A 185 10.43 12.66 30.49
CA SER A 185 10.64 11.22 30.34
C SER A 185 9.62 10.54 29.43
N TRP A 186 8.57 11.24 28.99
CA TRP A 186 7.49 10.71 28.16
C TRP A 186 7.98 10.48 26.73
N LYS A 187 8.62 9.32 26.53
CA LYS A 187 9.21 8.88 25.27
C LYS A 187 8.92 7.41 25.06
N ILE A 188 8.84 6.97 23.81
CA ILE A 188 8.61 5.56 23.47
C ILE A 188 9.74 4.68 24.04
N ASP A 189 10.98 5.15 23.98
CA ASP A 189 12.13 4.43 24.57
C ASP A 189 12.02 4.24 26.09
N SER A 190 11.43 5.21 26.81
CA SER A 190 11.23 5.10 28.25
C SER A 190 10.18 4.04 28.57
N LEU A 191 9.08 4.00 27.79
CA LEU A 191 8.05 2.97 27.93
C LEU A 191 8.61 1.57 27.66
N LEU A 192 9.44 1.44 26.62
CA LEU A 192 10.09 0.17 26.27
C LEU A 192 11.04 -0.28 27.38
N LYS A 193 11.92 0.60 27.87
CA LYS A 193 12.86 0.30 28.97
C LYS A 193 12.15 -0.08 30.27
N ALA A 194 10.99 0.52 30.54
CA ALA A 194 10.17 0.21 31.71
C ALA A 194 9.32 -1.06 31.54
N GLY A 195 9.35 -1.72 30.37
CA GLY A 195 8.54 -2.90 30.07
C GLY A 195 7.04 -2.60 29.93
N VAL A 196 6.67 -1.34 29.72
CA VAL A 196 5.27 -0.90 29.54
C VAL A 196 4.72 -1.35 28.18
N ILE A 197 5.58 -1.38 27.16
CA ILE A 197 5.25 -1.79 25.80
C ILE A 197 6.24 -2.81 25.27
N SER A 198 5.81 -3.62 24.30
CA SER A 198 6.67 -4.56 23.59
C SER A 198 7.58 -3.87 22.56
N GLU A 199 8.66 -4.55 22.15
CA GLU A 199 9.52 -4.11 21.03
C GLU A 199 8.72 -3.87 19.74
N ARG A 200 7.76 -4.76 19.44
CA ARG A 200 6.88 -4.63 18.28
C ARG A 200 6.03 -3.36 18.37
N SER A 201 5.47 -3.10 19.55
CA SER A 201 4.67 -1.91 19.81
C SER A 201 5.51 -0.64 19.68
N ALA A 202 6.72 -0.66 20.26
CA ALA A 202 7.65 0.46 20.19
C ALA A 202 8.06 0.78 18.75
N ALA A 203 8.37 -0.25 17.95
CA ALA A 203 8.74 -0.06 16.54
C ALA A 203 7.65 0.66 15.74
N GLY A 204 6.39 0.30 15.96
CA GLY A 204 5.27 0.96 15.29
C GLY A 204 5.00 2.38 15.81
N LEU A 205 5.10 2.61 17.12
CA LEU A 205 4.89 3.94 17.72
C LEU A 205 6.00 4.94 17.34
N LYS A 206 7.24 4.46 17.17
CA LYS A 206 8.38 5.29 16.71
C LYS A 206 8.22 5.86 15.31
N LEU A 207 7.23 5.41 14.55
CA LEU A 207 6.87 6.05 13.28
C LEU A 207 6.21 7.42 13.47
N TYR A 208 5.71 7.72 14.68
CA TYR A 208 4.96 8.94 14.98
C TYR A 208 5.55 9.76 16.13
N PHE A 209 6.31 9.13 17.02
CA PHE A 209 6.85 9.74 18.22
C PHE A 209 8.37 9.59 18.24
N ASP A 210 9.08 10.72 18.27
CA ASP A 210 10.55 10.80 18.37
C ASP A 210 11.11 10.38 19.75
#